data_AF-C8X0B2-F1
#
_entry.id   AF-C8X0B2-F1
#
_cell.length_a   1.000
_cell.length_b   1.000
_cell.length_c   1.000
_cell.angle_alpha   90.00
_cell.angle_beta   90.00
_cell.angle_gamma   90.00
#
_symmetry.space_group_name_H-M   'P 1'
#
loop_
_entity.id
_entity.type
_entity.pdbx_description
1 polymer ?
#
loop_
_entity_poly.entity_id
_entity_poly.type
_entity_poly.pdbx_seq_one_letter_code
_entity_poly.pdbx_strand_id
1 'polypeptide(L)'
;MAEHGCSSCSSGGSGCQGGKNEQEDQKLQNCLSRIKNKFVVLSGKGGVGKSTVAVNLAASLAMAGQKVGLLDVDVHGPSVPRLLSLGQSKPHLDNQCIEPIQWDKNLWVMSLGFMLPNANEAVIWRGPVKMGLIKQFLEDVAWGDLDYLIVDCPPGTGDEPLSTLQLLGQDAEAVIVTTPQGVAVDDVRRSVTFCQQLGNPVFGIVENMSGFVCPSCKETVDIFTSGGGEELASEMHARFLGRIPLDPEIVRAGDEGYVFVKTHHESPAAQAVGSIVKPMLAKQELLQEKPAGQTAPAPEADGEMLIAVPVAQGQLCMHFGHCEQFALVRVDTANKTVLGTEMHTPPPHEPGVLPKWLADQQANLVIAGGMGSRAQSLFTQHGVKVITGAQPGAAEEVVGSYLAGTLQTGQNICDH
;
A
#
# COMPACT_ATOMS: atom_id res chain seq x y z
N MET A 1 47.29 -56.52 -10.89
CA MET A 1 47.03 -55.07 -10.99
C MET A 1 45.60 -54.87 -10.46
N ALA A 2 45.37 -54.82 -9.15
CA ALA A 2 45.64 -53.72 -8.21
C ALA A 2 44.98 -52.40 -8.69
N GLU A 3 44.12 -51.68 -7.96
CA GLU A 3 43.63 -51.73 -6.57
C GLU A 3 42.40 -50.79 -6.45
N HIS A 4 41.49 -51.15 -5.54
CA HIS A 4 40.66 -50.31 -4.64
C HIS A 4 39.83 -49.09 -5.09
N GLY A 5 38.55 -49.13 -4.71
CA GLY A 5 38.01 -48.10 -3.79
C GLY A 5 36.78 -47.33 -4.25
N CYS A 6 35.58 -47.92 -4.11
CA CYS A 6 34.35 -47.13 -4.02
C CYS A 6 34.18 -46.69 -2.55
N SER A 7 34.46 -45.41 -2.25
CA SER A 7 34.15 -44.79 -0.97
C SER A 7 33.32 -43.53 -1.19
N SER A 8 32.06 -43.58 -0.74
CA SER A 8 31.22 -42.42 -0.51
C SER A 8 31.90 -41.43 0.44
N CYS A 9 31.97 -40.14 0.09
CA CYS A 9 32.03 -39.01 1.02
C CYS A 9 31.65 -37.70 0.28
N SER A 10 30.54 -37.15 0.74
CA SER A 10 30.08 -35.76 0.80
C SER A 10 31.11 -34.63 0.64
N SER A 11 30.76 -33.64 -0.19
CA SER A 11 30.98 -32.18 0.00
C SER A 11 30.24 -31.49 -1.15
N GLY A 12 29.13 -30.79 -0.94
CA GLY A 12 29.06 -29.55 -0.17
C GLY A 12 28.91 -28.40 -1.17
N GLY A 13 27.71 -28.26 -1.74
CA GLY A 13 27.39 -27.25 -2.76
C GLY A 13 25.93 -26.82 -2.66
N SER A 14 25.45 -26.55 -1.45
CA SER A 14 24.14 -25.98 -1.19
C SER A 14 24.33 -24.91 -0.14
N GLY A 15 24.23 -23.63 -0.51
CA GLY A 15 24.46 -22.54 0.44
C GLY A 15 24.73 -21.14 -0.10
N CYS A 16 24.52 -20.83 -1.38
CA CYS A 16 24.73 -19.46 -1.89
C CYS A 16 23.51 -18.81 -2.57
N GLN A 17 22.37 -19.51 -2.68
CA GLN A 17 21.14 -18.90 -3.24
C GLN A 17 20.20 -18.32 -2.18
N GLY A 18 20.27 -18.78 -0.91
CA GLY A 18 19.42 -18.27 0.17
C GLY A 18 19.75 -16.82 0.57
N GLY A 19 21.03 -16.50 0.75
CA GLY A 19 21.45 -15.19 1.26
C GLY A 19 21.30 -14.01 0.29
N LYS A 20 21.17 -14.26 -1.03
CA LYS A 20 20.91 -13.19 -2.01
C LYS A 20 19.45 -12.76 -2.03
N ASN A 21 18.53 -13.72 -1.99
CA ASN A 21 17.09 -13.43 -1.98
C ASN A 21 16.68 -12.68 -0.70
N GLU A 22 17.21 -13.07 0.47
CA GLU A 22 16.93 -12.38 1.73
C GLU A 22 17.42 -10.93 1.75
N GLN A 23 18.57 -10.63 1.13
CA GLN A 23 19.10 -9.26 1.04
C GLN A 23 18.31 -8.39 0.06
N GLU A 24 17.89 -8.94 -1.08
CA GLU A 24 17.05 -8.23 -2.05
C GLU A 24 15.68 -7.92 -1.45
N ASP A 25 15.05 -8.91 -0.81
CA ASP A 25 13.74 -8.73 -0.18
C ASP A 25 13.81 -7.68 0.95
N GLN A 26 14.89 -7.64 1.73
CA GLN A 26 15.11 -6.59 2.73
C GLN A 26 15.28 -5.21 2.09
N LYS A 27 15.96 -5.10 0.95
CA LYS A 27 16.14 -3.84 0.22
C LYS A 27 14.80 -3.30 -0.28
N LEU A 28 13.96 -4.16 -0.86
CA LEU A 28 12.61 -3.81 -1.28
C LEU A 28 11.79 -3.30 -0.11
N GLN A 29 11.75 -4.04 1.00
CA GLN A 29 11.00 -3.62 2.19
C GLN A 29 11.49 -2.27 2.74
N ASN A 30 12.81 -2.05 2.78
CA ASN A 30 13.37 -0.77 3.20
C ASN A 30 12.93 0.38 2.29
N CYS A 31 12.92 0.18 0.97
CA CYS A 31 12.45 1.21 0.03
C CYS A 31 10.95 1.49 0.22
N LEU A 32 10.14 0.43 0.25
CA LEU A 32 8.68 0.54 0.36
C LEU A 32 8.24 1.13 1.70
N SER A 33 8.97 0.90 2.80
CA SER A 33 8.68 1.47 4.12
C SER A 33 8.75 3.01 4.16
N ARG A 34 9.42 3.63 3.18
CA ARG A 34 9.54 5.09 3.04
C ARG A 34 8.38 5.71 2.25
N ILE A 35 7.46 4.89 1.78
CA ILE A 35 6.31 5.28 0.97
C ILE A 35 5.04 5.08 1.81
N LYS A 36 4.41 6.18 2.22
CA LYS A 36 3.28 6.11 3.17
C LYS A 36 2.00 5.50 2.57
N ASN A 37 1.71 5.81 1.31
CA ASN A 37 0.51 5.31 0.62
C ASN A 37 0.89 4.81 -0.77
N LYS A 38 0.42 3.62 -1.13
CA LYS A 38 0.71 2.98 -2.42
C LYS A 38 -0.63 2.73 -3.13
N PHE A 39 -0.86 3.42 -4.25
CA PHE A 39 -2.06 3.24 -5.06
C PHE A 39 -1.71 2.61 -6.41
N VAL A 40 -2.37 1.51 -6.73
CA VAL A 40 -2.22 0.81 -8.00
C VAL A 40 -3.43 1.08 -8.88
N VAL A 41 -3.21 1.77 -10.00
CA VAL A 41 -4.27 2.15 -10.93
C VAL A 41 -4.47 1.00 -11.93
N LEU A 42 -5.66 0.40 -11.89
CA LEU A 42 -6.04 -0.77 -12.68
C LEU A 42 -7.19 -0.47 -13.63
N SER A 43 -7.33 -1.26 -14.69
CA SER A 43 -8.49 -1.24 -15.57
C SER A 43 -8.66 -2.61 -16.23
N GLY A 44 -9.89 -3.09 -16.44
CA GLY A 44 -10.08 -4.40 -17.08
C GLY A 44 -9.85 -4.40 -18.60
N LYS A 45 -9.95 -3.25 -19.28
CA LYS A 45 -9.70 -3.10 -20.73
C LYS A 45 -8.81 -1.90 -21.06
N GLY A 46 -8.16 -1.97 -22.22
CA GLY A 46 -7.44 -0.83 -22.80
C GLY A 46 -8.38 0.28 -23.25
N GLY A 47 -7.89 1.53 -23.28
CA GLY A 47 -8.61 2.67 -23.82
C GLY A 47 -9.60 3.37 -22.87
N VAL A 48 -9.71 2.95 -21.61
CA VAL A 48 -10.57 3.63 -20.60
C VAL A 48 -9.98 4.93 -20.05
N GLY A 49 -8.77 5.31 -20.47
CA GLY A 49 -8.07 6.50 -19.97
C GLY A 49 -7.37 6.31 -18.61
N LYS A 50 -7.05 5.07 -18.23
CA LYS A 50 -6.33 4.71 -16.99
C LYS A 50 -5.07 5.56 -16.74
N SER A 51 -4.16 5.64 -17.71
CA SER A 51 -2.93 6.42 -17.59
C SER A 51 -3.17 7.92 -17.44
N THR A 52 -4.19 8.45 -18.14
CA THR A 52 -4.63 9.84 -17.97
C THR A 52 -5.14 10.09 -16.56
N VAL A 53 -5.93 9.17 -15.99
CA VAL A 53 -6.38 9.25 -14.61
C VAL A 53 -5.18 9.18 -13.65
N ALA A 54 -4.28 8.21 -13.81
CA ALA A 54 -3.09 8.05 -12.97
C ALA A 54 -2.22 9.33 -12.92
N VAL A 55 -1.93 9.91 -14.09
CA VAL A 55 -1.17 11.16 -14.22
C VAL A 55 -1.87 12.33 -13.50
N ASN A 56 -3.17 12.50 -13.71
CA ASN A 56 -3.90 13.61 -13.11
C ASN A 56 -4.11 13.43 -11.59
N LEU A 57 -4.24 12.19 -11.10
CA LEU A 57 -4.23 11.90 -9.66
C LEU A 57 -2.88 12.26 -9.03
N ALA A 58 -1.78 11.78 -9.62
CA ALA A 58 -0.43 12.03 -9.13
C ALA A 58 -0.11 13.53 -9.11
N ALA A 59 -0.44 14.24 -10.19
CA ALA A 59 -0.21 15.68 -10.25
C ALA A 59 -1.11 16.47 -9.28
N SER A 60 -2.37 16.08 -9.10
CA SER A 60 -3.27 16.73 -8.14
C SER A 60 -2.78 16.58 -6.70
N LEU A 61 -2.29 15.39 -6.32
CA LEU A 61 -1.67 15.15 -5.02
C LEU A 61 -0.40 16.00 -4.85
N ALA A 62 0.45 16.09 -5.87
CA ALA A 62 1.66 16.91 -5.84
C ALA A 62 1.37 18.41 -5.70
N MET A 63 0.32 18.90 -6.40
CA MET A 63 -0.19 20.26 -6.30
C MET A 63 -0.80 20.56 -4.92
N ALA A 64 -1.33 19.55 -4.24
CA ALA A 64 -1.76 19.64 -2.84
C ALA A 64 -0.59 19.60 -1.83
N GLY A 65 0.66 19.65 -2.32
CA GLY A 65 1.87 19.74 -1.50
C GLY A 65 2.47 18.40 -1.10
N GLN A 66 1.91 17.28 -1.56
CA GLN A 66 2.36 15.94 -1.20
C GLN A 66 3.56 15.50 -2.04
N LYS A 67 4.49 14.74 -1.46
CA LYS A 67 5.59 14.13 -2.22
C LYS A 67 5.09 12.88 -2.95
N VAL A 68 5.11 12.90 -4.28
CA VAL A 68 4.47 11.88 -5.11
C VAL A 68 5.46 11.23 -6.08
N GLY A 69 5.50 9.90 -6.09
CA GLY A 69 6.08 9.10 -7.16
C GLY A 69 5.00 8.64 -8.13
N LEU A 70 5.28 8.70 -9.43
CA LEU A 70 4.47 8.08 -10.49
C LEU A 70 5.32 7.03 -11.19
N LEU A 71 4.90 5.76 -11.09
CA LEU A 71 5.57 4.63 -11.70
C LEU A 71 4.67 4.03 -12.81
N ASP A 72 5.14 4.07 -14.05
CA ASP A 72 4.46 3.46 -15.19
C ASP A 72 5.08 2.09 -15.50
N VAL A 73 4.29 1.04 -15.32
CA VAL A 73 4.68 -0.35 -15.59
C VAL A 73 4.01 -0.92 -16.86
N ASP A 74 3.35 -0.10 -17.67
CA ASP A 74 2.78 -0.51 -18.95
C ASP A 74 3.85 -0.53 -20.05
N VAL A 75 4.48 -1.70 -20.23
CA VAL A 75 5.50 -1.92 -21.27
C VAL A 75 4.90 -1.85 -22.68
N HIS A 76 3.63 -2.21 -22.84
CA HIS A 76 3.00 -2.40 -24.14
C HIS A 76 2.46 -1.10 -24.73
N GLY A 77 2.15 -0.12 -23.88
CA GLY A 77 1.69 1.20 -24.29
C GLY A 77 2.07 2.29 -23.29
N PRO A 78 3.37 2.53 -23.02
CA PRO A 78 3.80 3.50 -22.02
C PRO A 78 3.32 4.90 -22.40
N SER A 79 2.27 5.35 -21.72
CA SER A 79 1.57 6.59 -22.04
C SER A 79 2.08 7.75 -21.19
N VAL A 80 2.62 7.47 -20.00
CA VAL A 80 3.06 8.48 -19.04
C VAL A 80 4.18 9.39 -19.60
N PRO A 81 5.23 8.87 -20.27
CA PRO A 81 6.25 9.73 -20.87
C PRO A 81 5.70 10.75 -21.86
N ARG A 82 4.69 10.36 -22.65
CA ARG A 82 4.02 11.27 -23.60
C ARG A 82 3.15 12.28 -22.88
N LEU A 83 2.28 11.83 -21.97
CA LEU A 83 1.34 12.67 -21.23
C LEU A 83 2.02 13.78 -20.41
N LEU A 84 3.29 13.56 -20.04
CA LEU A 84 4.09 14.51 -19.26
C LEU A 84 5.17 15.25 -20.07
N SER A 85 5.21 15.08 -21.40
CA SER A 85 6.25 15.65 -22.27
C SER A 85 7.68 15.21 -21.89
N LEU A 86 7.84 13.98 -21.41
CA LEU A 86 9.11 13.36 -20.99
C LEU A 86 9.67 12.34 -21.99
N GLY A 87 9.13 12.25 -23.21
CA GLY A 87 9.51 11.20 -24.18
C GLY A 87 10.98 11.19 -24.62
N GLN A 88 11.73 12.28 -24.40
CA GLN A 88 13.17 12.35 -24.68
C GLN A 88 14.04 12.26 -23.41
N SER A 89 13.41 12.25 -22.24
CA SER A 89 14.10 12.18 -20.97
C SER A 89 14.60 10.75 -20.74
N LYS A 90 15.79 10.63 -20.17
CA LYS A 90 16.35 9.36 -19.71
C LYS A 90 16.70 9.49 -18.24
N PRO A 91 16.30 8.54 -17.39
CA PRO A 91 16.71 8.55 -16.00
C PRO A 91 18.24 8.41 -15.92
N HIS A 92 18.83 9.10 -14.97
CA HIS A 92 20.25 8.96 -14.70
C HIS A 92 20.50 7.65 -13.94
N LEU A 93 21.55 6.93 -14.33
CA LEU A 93 21.99 5.72 -13.67
C LEU A 93 23.34 6.02 -13.01
N ASP A 94 23.39 6.05 -11.68
CA ASP A 94 24.62 6.21 -10.90
C ASP A 94 24.75 5.10 -9.88
N ASN A 95 25.89 4.41 -9.86
CA ASN A 95 26.25 3.40 -8.84
C ASN A 95 25.13 2.41 -8.44
N GLN A 96 24.42 1.84 -9.42
CA GLN A 96 23.28 0.91 -9.21
C GLN A 96 22.02 1.54 -8.60
N CYS A 97 21.93 2.86 -8.61
CA CYS A 97 20.75 3.63 -8.26
C CYS A 97 20.19 4.32 -9.51
N ILE A 98 18.86 4.35 -9.61
CA ILE A 98 18.15 4.98 -10.72
C ILE A 98 17.52 6.26 -10.20
N GLU A 99 17.92 7.41 -10.73
CA GLU A 99 17.30 8.68 -10.37
C GLU A 99 15.99 8.84 -11.16
N PRO A 100 14.83 8.99 -10.50
CA PRO A 100 13.59 9.25 -11.19
C PRO A 100 13.59 10.65 -11.80
N ILE A 101 12.90 10.80 -12.92
CA ILE A 101 12.81 12.09 -13.60
C ILE A 101 11.90 13.00 -12.78
N GLN A 102 12.46 14.10 -12.29
CA GLN A 102 11.66 15.13 -11.63
C GLN A 102 10.83 15.90 -12.67
N TRP A 103 9.50 15.78 -12.59
CA TRP A 103 8.58 16.51 -13.47
C TRP A 103 8.13 17.84 -12.86
N ASP A 104 7.90 17.88 -11.55
CA ASP A 104 7.61 19.09 -10.78
C ASP A 104 8.31 19.02 -9.41
N LYS A 105 8.24 20.08 -8.61
CA LYS A 105 8.86 20.17 -7.28
C LYS A 105 8.56 18.96 -6.39
N ASN A 106 7.34 18.43 -6.47
CA ASN A 106 6.86 17.32 -5.64
C ASN A 106 6.44 16.07 -6.43
N LEU A 107 6.75 16.00 -7.74
CA LEU A 107 6.38 14.84 -8.59
C LEU A 107 7.60 14.27 -9.29
N TRP A 108 7.89 13.00 -9.00
CA TRP A 108 8.95 12.21 -9.63
C TRP A 108 8.36 11.08 -10.44
N VAL A 109 8.94 10.80 -11.59
CA VAL A 109 8.37 9.88 -12.59
C VAL A 109 9.39 8.83 -12.99
N MET A 110 8.95 7.58 -13.01
CA MET A 110 9.64 6.47 -13.63
C MET A 110 8.68 5.73 -14.57
N SER A 111 9.18 5.28 -15.72
CA SER A 111 8.39 4.53 -16.70
C SER A 111 9.26 3.48 -17.36
N LEU A 112 8.69 2.29 -17.59
CA LEU A 112 9.32 1.28 -18.44
C LEU A 112 9.53 1.79 -19.87
N GLY A 113 8.72 2.76 -20.32
CA GLY A 113 8.90 3.45 -21.59
C GLY A 113 10.24 4.17 -21.74
N PHE A 114 10.87 4.61 -20.65
CA PHE A 114 12.21 5.23 -20.72
C PHE A 114 13.33 4.23 -21.05
N MET A 115 13.08 2.94 -20.82
CA MET A 115 14.05 1.86 -21.09
C MET A 115 13.97 1.34 -22.52
N LEU A 116 12.93 1.74 -23.27
CA LEU A 116 12.75 1.30 -24.65
C LEU A 116 13.72 2.05 -25.57
N PRO A 117 14.57 1.34 -26.34
CA PRO A 117 15.47 1.98 -27.30
C PRO A 117 14.71 2.77 -28.37
N ASN A 118 13.50 2.31 -28.71
CA ASN A 118 12.62 2.89 -29.70
C ASN A 118 11.16 2.72 -29.25
N ALA A 119 10.44 3.83 -29.11
CA ALA A 119 9.04 3.83 -28.67
C ALA A 119 8.07 3.19 -29.70
N ASN A 120 8.51 3.00 -30.95
CA ASN A 120 7.69 2.42 -32.02
C ASN A 120 7.91 0.92 -32.22
N GLU A 121 8.81 0.29 -31.46
CA GLU A 121 9.08 -1.13 -31.57
C GLU A 121 8.19 -1.94 -30.62
N ALA A 122 7.58 -3.01 -31.15
CA ALA A 122 6.77 -3.91 -30.34
C ALA A 122 7.65 -4.68 -29.35
N VAL A 123 7.38 -4.50 -28.06
CA VAL A 123 8.13 -5.14 -26.99
C VAL A 123 7.56 -6.53 -26.71
N ILE A 124 8.35 -7.57 -26.98
CA ILE A 124 7.97 -8.98 -26.72
C ILE A 124 8.77 -9.51 -25.53
N TRP A 125 8.40 -9.10 -24.32
CA TRP A 125 9.05 -9.55 -23.09
C TRP A 125 8.23 -10.63 -22.38
N ARG A 126 8.93 -11.59 -21.77
CA ARG A 126 8.32 -12.65 -20.96
C ARG A 126 8.01 -12.14 -19.55
N GLY A 127 6.97 -12.67 -18.91
CA GLY A 127 6.54 -12.32 -17.55
C GLY A 127 7.68 -12.14 -16.52
N PRO A 128 8.63 -13.09 -16.40
CA PRO A 128 9.74 -12.96 -15.45
C PRO A 128 10.65 -11.75 -15.68
N VAL A 129 10.85 -11.35 -16.94
CA VAL A 129 11.64 -10.14 -17.27
C VAL A 129 10.90 -8.89 -16.83
N LYS A 130 9.60 -8.84 -17.06
CA LYS A 130 8.73 -7.72 -16.66
C LYS A 130 8.69 -7.59 -15.14
N MET A 131 8.49 -8.69 -14.43
CA MET A 131 8.54 -8.74 -12.96
C MET A 131 9.89 -8.26 -12.42
N GLY A 132 11.01 -8.72 -13.01
CA GLY A 132 12.34 -8.31 -12.61
C GLY A 132 12.57 -6.80 -12.75
N LEU A 133 12.08 -6.18 -13.84
CA LEU A 133 12.17 -4.73 -14.02
C LEU A 133 11.26 -3.96 -13.06
N ILE A 134 10.05 -4.44 -12.79
CA ILE A 134 9.16 -3.84 -11.79
C ILE A 134 9.82 -3.90 -10.41
N LYS A 135 10.37 -5.06 -10.01
CA LYS A 135 11.13 -5.23 -8.77
C LYS A 135 12.29 -4.24 -8.70
N GLN A 136 13.08 -4.16 -9.78
CA GLN A 136 14.19 -3.20 -9.88
C GLN A 136 13.74 -1.75 -9.70
N PHE A 137 12.60 -1.35 -10.28
CA PHE A 137 12.07 0.00 -10.12
C PHE A 137 11.54 0.31 -8.72
N LEU A 138 11.13 -0.72 -7.97
CA LEU A 138 10.75 -0.57 -6.57
C LEU A 138 11.97 -0.60 -5.63
N GLU A 139 13.08 -1.23 -6.02
CA GLU A 139 14.28 -1.39 -5.18
C GLU A 139 15.39 -0.36 -5.43
N ASP A 140 15.69 -0.08 -6.69
CA ASP A 140 16.89 0.66 -7.11
C ASP A 140 16.60 2.12 -7.41
N VAL A 141 15.34 2.48 -7.62
CA VAL A 141 14.96 3.88 -7.87
C VAL A 141 15.05 4.67 -6.57
N ALA A 142 15.76 5.79 -6.61
CA ALA A 142 15.86 6.73 -5.49
C ALA A 142 14.57 7.53 -5.29
N TRP A 143 13.47 6.85 -4.93
CA TRP A 143 12.19 7.49 -4.63
C TRP A 143 12.26 8.46 -3.44
N GLY A 144 13.17 8.20 -2.49
CA GLY A 144 13.25 8.97 -1.25
C GLY A 144 12.05 8.70 -0.33
N ASP A 145 11.66 9.70 0.45
CA ASP A 145 10.45 9.62 1.29
C ASP A 145 9.26 10.19 0.52
N LEU A 146 8.27 9.33 0.26
CA LEU A 146 7.07 9.68 -0.49
C LEU A 146 5.84 9.62 0.40
N ASP A 147 4.94 10.58 0.21
CA ASP A 147 3.60 10.52 0.77
C ASP A 147 2.71 9.56 -0.04
N TYR A 148 2.92 9.52 -1.37
CA TYR A 148 2.19 8.66 -2.29
C TYR A 148 3.09 8.07 -3.37
N LEU A 149 2.91 6.80 -3.68
CA LEU A 149 3.34 6.18 -4.93
C LEU A 149 2.10 5.78 -5.73
N ILE A 150 1.95 6.35 -6.92
CA ILE A 150 0.91 5.99 -7.88
C ILE A 150 1.54 5.08 -8.93
N VAL A 151 0.99 3.88 -9.12
CA VAL A 151 1.47 2.93 -10.13
C VAL A 151 0.46 2.76 -11.24
N ASP A 152 0.83 3.10 -12.47
CA ASP A 152 0.02 2.89 -13.67
C ASP A 152 0.34 1.51 -14.28
N CYS A 153 -0.56 0.55 -14.10
CA CYS A 153 -0.39 -0.82 -14.63
C CYS A 153 -0.96 -0.97 -16.03
N PRO A 154 -0.55 -1.95 -16.86
CA PRO A 154 -1.24 -2.22 -18.12
C PRO A 154 -2.68 -2.70 -17.89
N PRO A 155 -3.55 -2.66 -18.92
CA PRO A 155 -4.92 -3.15 -18.80
C PRO A 155 -4.98 -4.66 -18.55
N GLY A 156 -6.04 -5.09 -17.87
CA GLY A 156 -6.31 -6.49 -17.53
C GLY A 156 -5.72 -6.89 -16.18
N THR A 157 -5.65 -8.21 -15.96
CA THR A 157 -5.17 -8.84 -14.72
C THR A 157 -4.01 -9.80 -15.03
N GLY A 158 -3.10 -9.36 -15.90
CA GLY A 158 -1.94 -10.14 -16.37
C GLY A 158 -0.77 -10.15 -15.38
N ASP A 159 0.43 -10.46 -15.90
CA ASP A 159 1.65 -10.61 -15.08
C ASP A 159 2.06 -9.31 -14.37
N GLU A 160 1.91 -8.15 -15.02
CA GLU A 160 2.39 -6.87 -14.50
C GLU A 160 1.53 -6.33 -13.34
N PRO A 161 0.18 -6.25 -13.43
CA PRO A 161 -0.66 -5.93 -12.28
C PRO A 161 -0.45 -6.92 -11.11
N LEU A 162 -0.29 -8.21 -11.42
CA LEU A 162 -0.06 -9.26 -10.42
C LEU A 162 1.26 -9.05 -9.69
N SER A 163 2.34 -8.89 -10.44
CA SER A 163 3.68 -8.67 -9.91
C SER A 163 3.74 -7.36 -9.11
N THR A 164 3.10 -6.31 -9.61
CA THR A 164 3.05 -5.00 -8.92
C THR A 164 2.40 -5.11 -7.55
N LEU A 165 1.21 -5.71 -7.45
CA LEU A 165 0.52 -5.86 -6.17
C LEU A 165 1.28 -6.79 -5.21
N GLN A 166 1.85 -7.89 -5.72
CA GLN A 166 2.64 -8.82 -4.90
C GLN A 166 3.91 -8.17 -4.34
N LEU A 167 4.62 -7.39 -5.15
CA LEU A 167 5.86 -6.71 -4.75
C LEU A 167 5.59 -5.55 -3.80
N LEU A 168 4.53 -4.77 -4.04
CA LEU A 168 4.20 -3.61 -3.19
C LEU A 168 3.70 -4.00 -1.80
N GLY A 169 3.10 -5.19 -1.66
CA GLY A 169 2.57 -5.71 -0.42
C GLY A 169 1.04 -5.56 -0.28
N GLN A 170 0.50 -6.03 0.84
CA GLN A 170 -0.95 -6.02 1.12
C GLN A 170 -1.49 -4.63 1.47
N ASP A 171 -0.62 -3.69 1.79
CA ASP A 171 -0.94 -2.29 2.08
C ASP A 171 -1.21 -1.47 0.82
N ALA A 172 -0.84 -1.99 -0.36
CA ALA A 172 -1.15 -1.36 -1.64
C ALA A 172 -2.64 -1.48 -1.97
N GLU A 173 -3.25 -0.34 -2.31
CA GLU A 173 -4.67 -0.25 -2.61
C GLU A 173 -4.94 -0.02 -4.09
N ALA A 174 -5.97 -0.67 -4.62
CA ALA A 174 -6.35 -0.55 -6.02
C ALA A 174 -7.31 0.63 -6.27
N VAL A 175 -7.01 1.43 -7.28
CA VAL A 175 -7.92 2.41 -7.88
C VAL A 175 -8.33 1.88 -9.25
N ILE A 176 -9.60 1.48 -9.39
CA ILE A 176 -10.08 0.83 -10.62
C ILE A 176 -10.73 1.87 -11.53
N VAL A 177 -10.22 2.02 -12.75
CA VAL A 177 -10.74 2.93 -13.76
C VAL A 177 -11.62 2.16 -14.75
N THR A 178 -12.82 2.69 -14.98
CA THR A 178 -13.80 2.12 -15.91
C THR A 178 -14.47 3.20 -16.76
N THR A 179 -15.40 2.78 -17.63
CA THR A 179 -16.25 3.64 -18.45
C THR A 179 -17.71 3.26 -18.24
N PRO A 180 -18.69 4.17 -18.45
CA PRO A 180 -20.11 3.88 -18.22
C PRO A 180 -20.75 2.79 -19.10
N GLN A 181 -20.07 2.33 -20.14
CA GLN A 181 -20.61 1.40 -21.13
C GLN A 181 -20.73 0.00 -20.51
N GLY A 182 -21.86 -0.69 -20.74
CA GLY A 182 -22.16 -1.99 -20.12
C GLY A 182 -21.10 -3.10 -20.33
N VAL A 183 -20.28 -3.02 -21.38
CA VAL A 183 -19.16 -3.96 -21.60
C VAL A 183 -18.05 -3.81 -20.55
N ALA A 184 -17.94 -2.65 -19.90
CA ALA A 184 -16.93 -2.38 -18.87
C ALA A 184 -17.32 -2.87 -17.46
N VAL A 185 -18.53 -3.43 -17.30
CA VAL A 185 -19.03 -3.94 -16.01
C VAL A 185 -18.33 -5.25 -15.62
N ASP A 186 -18.24 -6.20 -16.56
CA ASP A 186 -17.53 -7.47 -16.34
C ASP A 186 -16.04 -7.27 -16.08
N ASP A 187 -15.46 -6.24 -16.72
CA ASP A 187 -14.07 -5.85 -16.56
C ASP A 187 -13.75 -5.37 -15.14
N VAL A 188 -14.61 -4.52 -14.57
CA VAL A 188 -14.46 -4.06 -13.19
C VAL A 188 -14.67 -5.19 -12.20
N ARG A 189 -15.67 -6.07 -12.42
CA ARG A 189 -15.89 -7.24 -11.56
C ARG A 189 -14.62 -8.11 -11.49
N ARG A 190 -13.98 -8.37 -12.63
CA ARG A 190 -12.70 -9.09 -12.69
C ARG A 190 -11.59 -8.37 -11.93
N SER A 191 -11.43 -7.06 -12.11
CA SER A 191 -10.41 -6.28 -11.40
C SER A 191 -10.63 -6.27 -9.88
N VAL A 192 -11.88 -6.16 -9.41
CA VAL A 192 -12.20 -6.23 -7.97
C VAL A 192 -11.89 -7.61 -7.40
N THR A 193 -12.37 -8.68 -8.06
CA THR A 193 -12.09 -10.06 -7.63
C THR A 193 -10.60 -10.37 -7.65
N PHE A 194 -9.86 -9.85 -8.62
CA PHE A 194 -8.40 -9.97 -8.69
C PHE A 194 -7.71 -9.36 -7.46
N CYS A 195 -8.09 -8.15 -7.06
CA CYS A 195 -7.56 -7.52 -5.85
C CYS A 195 -7.90 -8.33 -4.59
N GLN A 196 -9.15 -8.79 -4.47
CA GLN A 196 -9.61 -9.62 -3.36
C GLN A 196 -8.82 -10.93 -3.24
N GLN A 197 -8.53 -11.59 -4.35
CA GLN A 197 -7.74 -12.83 -4.38
C GLN A 197 -6.29 -12.62 -3.92
N LEU A 198 -5.74 -11.44 -4.16
CA LEU A 198 -4.39 -11.05 -3.72
C LEU A 198 -4.38 -10.47 -2.29
N GLY A 199 -5.55 -10.22 -1.70
CA GLY A 199 -5.68 -9.63 -0.38
C GLY A 199 -5.47 -8.11 -0.34
N ASN A 200 -5.46 -7.46 -1.50
CA ASN A 200 -5.29 -6.01 -1.62
C ASN A 200 -6.65 -5.28 -1.54
N PRO A 201 -6.77 -4.19 -0.75
CA PRO A 201 -8.01 -3.43 -0.69
C PRO A 201 -8.27 -2.69 -1.99
N VAL A 202 -9.54 -2.55 -2.37
CA VAL A 202 -9.96 -1.63 -3.43
C VAL A 202 -10.27 -0.28 -2.76
N PHE A 203 -9.41 0.72 -2.98
CA PHE A 203 -9.63 2.08 -2.47
C PHE A 203 -10.88 2.69 -3.09
N GLY A 204 -11.11 2.44 -4.38
CA GLY A 204 -12.38 2.71 -5.02
C GLY A 204 -12.34 2.69 -6.54
N ILE A 205 -13.52 2.94 -7.13
CA ILE A 205 -13.78 2.89 -8.57
C ILE A 205 -13.98 4.32 -9.09
N VAL A 206 -13.31 4.63 -10.20
CA VAL A 206 -13.46 5.86 -10.97
C VAL A 206 -14.16 5.54 -12.29
N GLU A 207 -15.31 6.17 -12.53
CA GLU A 207 -15.98 6.11 -13.83
C GLU A 207 -15.47 7.26 -14.72
N ASN A 208 -14.57 6.95 -15.65
CA ASN A 208 -14.02 7.91 -16.59
C ASN A 208 -14.89 8.02 -17.86
N MET A 209 -14.76 9.12 -18.59
CA MET A 209 -15.54 9.41 -19.79
C MET A 209 -17.06 9.40 -19.55
N SER A 210 -17.50 9.83 -18.37
CA SER A 210 -18.90 9.86 -17.94
C SER A 210 -19.50 11.24 -18.14
N GLY A 211 -20.18 11.41 -19.27
CA GLY A 211 -20.64 12.72 -19.75
C GLY A 211 -19.58 13.46 -20.58
N PHE A 212 -19.91 14.66 -21.01
CA PHE A 212 -19.08 15.52 -21.86
C PHE A 212 -19.27 16.98 -21.52
N VAL A 213 -18.16 17.68 -21.28
CA VAL A 213 -18.15 19.12 -21.00
C VAL A 213 -18.25 19.88 -22.34
N CYS A 214 -19.37 20.57 -22.56
CA CYS A 214 -19.54 21.41 -23.73
C CYS A 214 -18.51 22.56 -23.73
N PRO A 215 -17.67 22.71 -24.77
CA PRO A 215 -16.66 23.77 -24.82
C PRO A 215 -17.26 25.18 -24.77
N SER A 216 -18.48 25.35 -25.33
CA SER A 216 -19.15 26.64 -25.49
C SER A 216 -19.90 27.11 -24.24
N CYS A 217 -20.65 26.21 -23.58
CA CYS A 217 -21.49 26.58 -22.42
C CYS A 217 -21.04 25.97 -21.08
N LYS A 218 -20.03 25.09 -21.09
CA LYS A 218 -19.49 24.36 -19.92
C LYS A 218 -20.49 23.42 -19.21
N GLU A 219 -21.68 23.24 -19.78
CA GLU A 219 -22.65 22.25 -19.33
C GLU A 219 -22.15 20.83 -19.63
N THR A 220 -22.40 19.91 -18.69
CA THR A 220 -22.07 18.48 -18.87
C THR A 220 -23.26 17.75 -19.47
N VAL A 221 -23.04 17.07 -20.59
CA VAL A 221 -24.07 16.30 -21.30
C VAL A 221 -23.69 14.83 -21.34
N ASP A 222 -24.63 13.94 -21.00
CA ASP A 222 -24.43 12.50 -21.11
C ASP A 222 -24.51 12.05 -22.58
N ILE A 223 -23.36 11.86 -23.22
CA ILE A 223 -23.26 11.34 -24.61
C ILE A 223 -23.50 9.82 -24.64
N PHE A 224 -23.13 9.13 -23.57
CA PHE A 224 -23.37 7.70 -23.35
C PHE A 224 -24.27 7.50 -22.14
N THR A 225 -24.57 6.24 -21.80
CA THR A 225 -25.11 5.92 -20.47
C THR A 225 -24.18 6.45 -19.38
N SER A 226 -24.68 6.67 -18.17
CA SER A 226 -23.89 7.11 -17.02
C SER A 226 -24.26 6.29 -15.78
N GLY A 227 -23.33 6.12 -14.84
CA GLY A 227 -23.59 5.45 -13.57
C GLY A 227 -23.43 3.93 -13.53
N GLY A 228 -23.02 3.28 -14.63
CA GLY A 228 -22.74 1.84 -14.63
C GLY A 228 -21.59 1.46 -13.69
N GLY A 229 -20.58 2.31 -13.55
CA GLY A 229 -19.49 2.13 -12.60
C GLY A 229 -19.91 2.33 -11.14
N GLU A 230 -20.88 3.22 -10.88
CA GLU A 230 -21.41 3.48 -9.54
C GLU A 230 -22.32 2.35 -9.06
N GLU A 231 -23.22 1.88 -9.92
CA GLU A 231 -24.08 0.73 -9.65
C GLU A 231 -23.25 -0.52 -9.33
N LEU A 232 -22.22 -0.78 -10.14
CA LEU A 232 -21.32 -1.90 -9.92
C LEU A 232 -20.46 -1.76 -8.66
N ALA A 233 -20.02 -0.54 -8.33
CA ALA A 233 -19.33 -0.30 -7.07
C ALA A 233 -20.22 -0.70 -5.89
N SER A 234 -21.52 -0.35 -5.94
CA SER A 234 -22.50 -0.77 -4.95
C SER A 234 -22.69 -2.28 -4.91
N GLU A 235 -22.81 -2.95 -6.07
CA GLU A 235 -22.94 -4.41 -6.17
C GLU A 235 -21.75 -5.15 -5.54
N MET A 236 -20.54 -4.65 -5.79
CA MET A 236 -19.29 -5.27 -5.33
C MET A 236 -18.87 -4.83 -3.92
N HIS A 237 -19.70 -4.03 -3.23
CA HIS A 237 -19.37 -3.39 -1.95
C HIS A 237 -18.05 -2.62 -1.97
N ALA A 238 -17.73 -2.02 -3.12
CA ALA A 238 -16.57 -1.19 -3.33
C ALA A 238 -16.95 0.29 -3.23
N ARG A 239 -15.98 1.11 -2.84
CA ARG A 239 -16.18 2.56 -2.78
C ARG A 239 -16.26 3.15 -4.19
N PHE A 240 -17.27 3.97 -4.46
CA PHE A 240 -17.29 4.82 -5.66
C PHE A 240 -16.60 6.15 -5.38
N LEU A 241 -15.58 6.51 -6.17
CA LEU A 241 -14.80 7.74 -5.97
C LEU A 241 -15.37 8.93 -6.74
N GLY A 242 -16.02 8.68 -7.87
CA GLY A 242 -16.65 9.71 -8.68
C GLY A 242 -16.57 9.45 -10.17
N ARG A 243 -17.09 10.43 -10.92
CA ARG A 243 -17.22 10.45 -12.37
C ARG A 243 -16.33 11.53 -12.96
N ILE A 244 -15.56 11.21 -14.00
CA ILE A 244 -14.79 12.19 -14.76
C ILE A 244 -15.43 12.32 -16.15
N PRO A 245 -15.98 13.50 -16.52
CA PRO A 245 -16.54 13.71 -17.85
C PRO A 245 -15.45 13.82 -18.92
N LEU A 246 -15.82 13.54 -20.16
CA LEU A 246 -15.01 13.88 -21.33
C LEU A 246 -14.84 15.39 -21.41
N ASP A 247 -13.58 15.82 -21.49
CA ASP A 247 -13.23 17.21 -21.75
C ASP A 247 -12.22 17.23 -22.90
N PRO A 248 -12.51 17.90 -24.04
CA PRO A 248 -11.58 18.01 -25.15
C PRO A 248 -10.20 18.55 -24.75
N GLU A 249 -10.14 19.39 -23.72
CA GLU A 249 -8.89 19.96 -23.24
C GLU A 249 -8.04 18.90 -22.51
N ILE A 250 -8.60 17.79 -22.00
CA ILE A 250 -7.80 16.65 -21.48
C ILE A 250 -6.99 16.01 -22.61
N VAL A 251 -7.63 15.78 -23.76
CA VAL A 251 -6.98 15.17 -24.92
C VAL A 251 -5.90 16.09 -25.45
N ARG A 252 -6.23 17.38 -25.60
CA ARG A 252 -5.29 18.40 -26.05
C ARG A 252 -4.09 18.53 -25.11
N ALA A 253 -4.33 18.59 -23.80
CA ALA A 253 -3.28 18.63 -22.80
C ALA A 253 -2.40 17.38 -22.87
N GLY A 254 -2.99 16.19 -23.04
CA GLY A 254 -2.23 14.94 -23.18
C GLY A 254 -1.37 14.87 -24.46
N ASP A 255 -1.84 15.44 -25.57
CA ASP A 255 -1.10 15.49 -26.84
C ASP A 255 0.01 16.55 -26.84
N GLU A 256 -0.23 17.68 -26.19
CA GLU A 256 0.77 18.75 -25.99
C GLU A 256 1.70 18.47 -24.79
N GLY A 257 1.38 17.43 -24.00
CA GLY A 257 2.10 16.97 -22.81
C GLY A 257 2.10 17.95 -21.63
N TYR A 258 0.98 18.65 -21.45
CA TYR A 258 0.66 19.41 -20.25
C TYR A 258 -0.26 18.58 -19.33
N VAL A 259 -0.12 18.79 -18.02
CA VAL A 259 -1.05 18.20 -17.05
C VAL A 259 -2.33 19.04 -17.01
N PHE A 260 -3.43 18.40 -17.39
CA PHE A 260 -4.75 19.02 -17.49
C PHE A 260 -5.22 19.71 -16.19
N VAL A 261 -5.09 19.05 -15.04
CA VAL A 261 -5.50 19.66 -13.75
C VAL A 261 -4.70 20.92 -13.39
N LYS A 262 -3.49 21.09 -13.95
CA LYS A 262 -2.65 22.27 -13.74
C LYS A 262 -3.05 23.43 -14.65
N THR A 263 -3.42 23.15 -15.90
CA THR A 263 -3.76 24.17 -16.90
C THR A 263 -5.24 24.57 -16.90
N HIS A 264 -6.15 23.67 -16.52
CA HIS A 264 -7.61 23.85 -16.58
C HIS A 264 -8.31 23.54 -15.25
N HIS A 265 -7.72 23.96 -14.12
CA HIS A 265 -8.21 23.68 -12.76
C HIS A 265 -9.68 24.05 -12.49
N GLU A 266 -10.25 25.01 -13.22
CA GLU A 266 -11.66 25.42 -13.07
C GLU A 266 -12.65 24.54 -13.84
N SER A 267 -12.18 23.65 -14.72
CA SER A 267 -13.07 22.82 -15.54
C SER A 267 -13.84 21.80 -14.69
N PRO A 268 -15.06 21.39 -15.10
CA PRO A 268 -15.80 20.34 -14.41
C PRO A 268 -15.01 19.04 -14.26
N ALA A 269 -14.20 18.66 -15.26
CA ALA A 269 -13.37 17.47 -15.17
C ALA A 269 -12.21 17.62 -14.18
N ALA A 270 -11.58 18.79 -14.08
CA ALA A 270 -10.52 19.02 -13.09
C ALA A 270 -11.09 19.03 -11.66
N GLN A 271 -12.28 19.61 -11.46
CA GLN A 271 -13.00 19.56 -10.19
C GLN A 271 -13.40 18.14 -9.80
N ALA A 272 -13.77 17.31 -10.78
CA ALA A 272 -14.05 15.89 -10.57
C ALA A 272 -12.80 15.13 -10.10
N VAL A 273 -11.66 15.33 -10.76
CA VAL A 273 -10.37 14.75 -10.30
C VAL A 273 -10.03 15.24 -8.88
N GLY A 274 -10.18 16.53 -8.60
CA GLY A 274 -9.95 17.08 -7.26
C GLY A 274 -10.85 16.42 -6.20
N SER A 275 -12.11 16.11 -6.55
CA SER A 275 -13.04 15.42 -5.65
C SER A 275 -12.66 13.95 -5.40
N ILE A 276 -12.09 13.27 -6.40
CA ILE A 276 -11.53 11.91 -6.26
C ILE A 276 -10.27 11.91 -5.38
N VAL A 277 -9.47 12.98 -5.41
CA VAL A 277 -8.22 13.11 -4.65
C VAL A 277 -8.45 13.46 -3.17
N LYS A 278 -9.50 14.23 -2.85
CA LYS A 278 -9.88 14.57 -1.46
C LYS A 278 -9.85 13.37 -0.48
N PRO A 279 -10.48 12.22 -0.76
CA PRO A 279 -10.42 11.09 0.15
C PRO A 279 -9.03 10.45 0.29
N MET A 280 -8.16 10.57 -0.73
CA MET A 280 -6.77 10.11 -0.64
C MET A 280 -5.98 10.99 0.33
N LEU A 281 -6.20 12.31 0.30
CA LEU A 281 -5.60 13.27 1.22
C LEU A 281 -6.11 13.08 2.65
N ALA A 282 -7.43 12.94 2.83
CA ALA A 282 -8.03 12.72 4.14
C ALA A 282 -7.51 11.43 4.81
N LYS A 283 -7.25 10.37 4.04
CA LYS A 283 -6.62 9.15 4.57
C LYS A 283 -5.24 9.45 5.16
N GLN A 284 -4.45 10.27 4.49
CA GLN A 284 -3.13 10.64 4.97
C GLN A 284 -3.19 11.52 6.22
N GLU A 285 -4.16 12.44 6.30
CA GLU A 285 -4.42 13.21 7.52
C GLU A 285 -4.75 12.27 8.68
N LEU A 286 -5.62 11.27 8.50
CA LEU A 286 -5.90 10.26 9.53
C LEU A 286 -4.65 9.45 9.96
N LEU A 287 -3.71 9.21 9.05
CA LEU A 287 -2.42 8.57 9.35
C LEU A 287 -1.46 9.52 10.08
N GLN A 288 -1.52 10.83 9.80
CA GLN A 288 -0.71 11.86 10.47
C GLN A 288 -1.30 12.29 11.82
N GLU A 289 -2.63 12.21 11.98
CA GLU A 289 -3.40 12.50 13.19
C GLU A 289 -3.34 11.39 14.25
N LYS A 290 -2.48 10.37 14.05
CA LYS A 290 -1.92 9.61 15.18
C LYS A 290 -0.66 10.34 15.66
N PRO A 291 -0.77 11.29 16.61
CA PRO A 291 0.39 11.97 17.14
C PRO A 291 1.20 10.95 17.95
N ALA A 292 2.51 10.93 17.75
CA ALA A 292 3.40 10.35 18.74
C ALA A 292 3.18 11.09 20.07
N GLY A 293 2.66 10.41 21.09
CA GLY A 293 2.36 11.00 22.40
C GLY A 293 0.88 11.00 22.83
N GLN A 294 -0.01 10.22 22.21
CA GLN A 294 -1.33 9.99 22.81
C GLN A 294 -1.19 9.08 24.04
N THR A 295 -1.92 9.40 25.11
CA THR A 295 -2.13 8.48 26.21
C THR A 295 -3.16 7.44 25.80
N ALA A 296 -2.86 6.16 26.01
CA ALA A 296 -3.81 5.08 25.75
C ALA A 296 -5.11 5.31 26.55
N PRO A 297 -6.29 4.98 25.98
CA PRO A 297 -7.57 5.13 26.67
C PRO A 297 -7.56 4.29 27.95
N ALA A 298 -8.00 4.88 29.07
CA ALA A 298 -8.10 4.19 30.35
C ALA A 298 -9.13 3.03 30.27
N PRO A 299 -9.07 2.03 31.18
CA PRO A 299 -10.01 0.91 31.16
C PRO A 299 -11.47 1.38 31.19
N GLU A 300 -12.29 0.90 30.24
CA GLU A 300 -13.72 1.26 30.13
C GLU A 300 -14.65 0.45 31.05
N ALA A 301 -14.16 -0.64 31.63
CA ALA A 301 -14.94 -1.56 32.45
C ALA A 301 -14.33 -1.71 33.85
N ASP A 302 -15.17 -1.63 34.87
CA ASP A 302 -14.82 -1.90 36.27
C ASP A 302 -14.78 -3.41 36.51
N GLY A 303 -13.64 -3.95 36.95
CA GLY A 303 -13.50 -5.35 37.32
C GLY A 303 -12.07 -5.90 37.19
N GLU A 304 -11.94 -7.22 37.33
CA GLU A 304 -10.68 -7.90 37.08
C GLU A 304 -10.43 -8.06 35.57
N MET A 305 -9.20 -7.78 35.14
CA MET A 305 -8.76 -7.90 33.76
C MET A 305 -7.41 -8.61 33.69
N LEU A 306 -7.20 -9.40 32.64
CA LEU A 306 -5.91 -9.99 32.30
C LEU A 306 -5.29 -9.25 31.11
N ILE A 307 -4.14 -8.64 31.33
CA ILE A 307 -3.39 -7.87 30.32
C ILE A 307 -2.13 -8.65 29.95
N ALA A 308 -1.96 -8.94 28.67
CA ALA A 308 -0.77 -9.60 28.14
C ALA A 308 0.24 -8.58 27.61
N VAL A 309 1.48 -8.69 28.06
CA VAL A 309 2.61 -7.87 27.59
C VAL A 309 3.69 -8.79 27.00
N PRO A 310 3.99 -8.71 25.70
CA PRO A 310 5.10 -9.45 25.11
C PRO A 310 6.40 -8.88 25.66
N VAL A 311 7.31 -9.74 26.10
CA VAL A 311 8.60 -9.33 26.66
C VAL A 311 9.78 -10.00 25.95
N ALA A 312 10.89 -9.28 25.90
CA ALA A 312 12.21 -9.81 25.54
C ALA A 312 13.21 -9.24 26.54
N GLN A 313 14.08 -10.07 27.11
CA GLN A 313 15.05 -9.64 28.14
C GLN A 313 14.39 -8.93 29.35
N GLY A 314 13.16 -9.33 29.70
CA GLY A 314 12.42 -8.78 30.84
C GLY A 314 11.77 -7.40 30.61
N GLN A 315 11.86 -6.85 29.39
CA GLN A 315 11.20 -5.59 29.02
C GLN A 315 10.18 -5.80 27.90
N LEU A 316 9.20 -4.89 27.80
CA LEU A 316 8.23 -4.86 26.71
C LEU A 316 8.93 -4.93 25.35
N CYS A 317 8.51 -5.90 24.53
CA CYS A 317 9.09 -6.14 23.23
C CYS A 317 8.55 -5.13 22.21
N MET A 318 9.46 -4.52 21.43
CA MET A 318 9.11 -3.56 20.37
C MET A 318 8.62 -4.24 19.08
N HIS A 319 8.87 -5.53 18.93
CA HIS A 319 8.40 -6.33 17.81
C HIS A 319 7.66 -7.55 18.33
N PHE A 320 6.33 -7.54 18.25
CA PHE A 320 5.46 -8.56 18.82
C PHE A 320 5.89 -10.00 18.46
N GLY A 321 6.39 -10.22 17.26
CA GLY A 321 6.80 -11.57 16.83
C GLY A 321 8.15 -12.06 17.35
N HIS A 322 8.94 -11.21 17.98
CA HIS A 322 10.28 -11.54 18.51
C HIS A 322 10.28 -11.65 20.04
N CYS A 323 9.12 -11.71 20.68
CA CYS A 323 9.05 -11.86 22.13
C CYS A 323 9.44 -13.28 22.57
N GLU A 324 10.17 -13.36 23.66
CA GLU A 324 10.61 -14.62 24.25
C GLU A 324 9.55 -15.19 25.20
N GLN A 325 8.81 -14.30 25.87
CA GLN A 325 7.77 -14.62 26.85
C GLN A 325 6.63 -13.60 26.81
N PHE A 326 5.50 -13.95 27.42
CA PHE A 326 4.41 -13.04 27.72
C PHE A 326 4.26 -12.89 29.24
N ALA A 327 4.27 -11.65 29.72
CA ALA A 327 3.83 -11.33 31.07
C ALA A 327 2.31 -11.18 31.05
N LEU A 328 1.61 -12.10 31.71
CA LEU A 328 0.17 -12.04 31.94
C LEU A 328 -0.06 -11.36 33.29
N VAL A 329 -0.51 -10.12 33.25
CA VAL A 329 -0.70 -9.25 34.41
C VAL A 329 -2.18 -9.20 34.75
N ARG A 330 -2.56 -9.73 35.91
CA ARG A 330 -3.91 -9.60 36.46
C ARG A 330 -4.02 -8.26 37.17
N VAL A 331 -5.08 -7.52 36.87
CA VAL A 331 -5.32 -6.18 37.42
C VAL A 331 -6.75 -6.03 37.89
N ASP A 332 -6.94 -5.19 38.89
CA ASP A 332 -8.23 -4.64 39.27
C ASP A 332 -8.32 -3.22 38.70
N THR A 333 -9.18 -3.04 37.69
CA THR A 333 -9.32 -1.74 37.01
C THR A 333 -10.05 -0.71 37.86
N ALA A 334 -10.93 -1.14 38.79
CA ALA A 334 -11.68 -0.24 39.67
C ALA A 334 -10.76 0.37 40.73
N ASN A 335 -9.87 -0.45 41.30
CA ASN A 335 -8.87 0.00 42.28
C ASN A 335 -7.55 0.45 41.66
N LYS A 336 -7.36 0.26 40.35
CA LYS A 336 -6.14 0.57 39.59
C LYS A 336 -4.90 -0.12 40.17
N THR A 337 -5.04 -1.37 40.59
CA THR A 337 -3.96 -2.16 41.21
C THR A 337 -3.60 -3.38 40.39
N VAL A 338 -2.33 -3.76 40.41
CA VAL A 338 -1.85 -5.05 39.90
C VAL A 338 -2.07 -6.10 40.98
N LEU A 339 -2.78 -7.18 40.64
CA LEU A 339 -3.08 -8.30 41.53
C LEU A 339 -2.00 -9.39 41.47
N GLY A 340 -1.34 -9.54 40.32
CA GLY A 340 -0.21 -10.46 40.15
C GLY A 340 0.23 -10.57 38.69
N THR A 341 1.47 -11.03 38.50
CA THR A 341 2.09 -11.20 37.18
C THR A 341 2.63 -12.62 37.03
N GLU A 342 2.30 -13.28 35.92
CA GLU A 342 2.83 -14.59 35.57
C GLU A 342 3.53 -14.54 34.21
N MET A 343 4.69 -15.21 34.11
CA MET A 343 5.46 -15.30 32.87
C MET A 343 5.12 -16.60 32.15
N HIS A 344 4.65 -16.49 30.91
CA HIS A 344 4.28 -17.63 30.08
C HIS A 344 5.14 -17.68 28.82
N THR A 345 5.67 -18.87 28.50
CA THR A 345 6.42 -19.08 27.26
C THR A 345 5.43 -19.36 26.12
N PRO A 346 5.45 -18.58 25.03
CA PRO A 346 4.53 -18.78 23.92
C PRO A 346 4.82 -20.08 23.15
N PRO A 347 3.82 -20.61 22.43
CA PRO A 347 4.04 -21.68 21.46
C PRO A 347 4.92 -21.19 20.28
N PRO A 348 5.44 -22.11 19.44
CA PRO A 348 6.22 -21.77 18.25
C PRO A 348 5.54 -20.69 17.39
N HIS A 349 6.33 -19.75 16.89
CA HIS A 349 5.83 -18.55 16.22
C HIS A 349 5.33 -18.86 14.79
N GLU A 350 4.12 -19.38 14.69
CA GLU A 350 3.40 -19.59 13.43
C GLU A 350 2.28 -18.54 13.24
N PRO A 351 1.99 -18.11 12.01
CA PRO A 351 0.99 -17.08 11.74
C PRO A 351 -0.39 -17.41 12.34
N GLY A 352 -0.85 -16.57 13.27
CA GLY A 352 -2.18 -16.68 13.89
C GLY A 352 -2.28 -17.59 15.12
N VAL A 353 -1.19 -18.23 15.54
CA VAL A 353 -1.19 -19.07 16.75
C VAL A 353 -1.25 -18.23 18.03
N LEU A 354 -0.47 -17.13 18.10
CA LEU A 354 -0.40 -16.30 19.31
C LEU A 354 -1.73 -15.60 19.67
N PRO A 355 -2.49 -15.01 18.72
CA PRO A 355 -3.77 -14.38 19.04
C PRO A 355 -4.78 -15.35 19.67
N LYS A 356 -4.90 -16.55 19.08
CA LYS A 356 -5.77 -17.59 19.63
C LYS A 356 -5.27 -18.08 20.99
N TRP A 357 -3.98 -18.33 21.14
CA TRP A 357 -3.39 -18.82 22.38
C TRP A 357 -3.62 -17.83 23.55
N LEU A 358 -3.42 -16.53 23.34
CA LEU A 358 -3.69 -15.53 24.38
C LEU A 358 -5.19 -15.37 24.69
N ALA A 359 -6.05 -15.51 23.69
CA ALA A 359 -7.50 -15.53 23.91
C ALA A 359 -7.93 -16.76 24.74
N ASP A 360 -7.34 -17.93 24.49
CA ASP A 360 -7.57 -19.16 25.27
C ASP A 360 -7.09 -19.00 26.73
N GLN A 361 -6.08 -18.16 26.98
CA GLN A 361 -5.65 -17.72 28.33
C GLN A 361 -6.57 -16.65 28.95
N GLN A 362 -7.65 -16.27 28.27
CA GLN A 362 -8.61 -15.24 28.68
C GLN A 362 -8.00 -13.84 28.80
N ALA A 363 -6.96 -13.53 28.02
CA ALA A 363 -6.43 -12.18 27.93
C ALA A 363 -7.50 -11.22 27.38
N ASN A 364 -7.74 -10.11 28.06
CA ASN A 364 -8.70 -9.10 27.62
C ASN A 364 -8.03 -8.03 26.74
N LEU A 365 -6.74 -7.79 26.96
CA LEU A 365 -5.97 -6.73 26.33
C LEU A 365 -4.54 -7.18 26.09
N VAL A 366 -3.97 -6.81 24.94
CA VAL A 366 -2.54 -6.90 24.65
C VAL A 366 -1.94 -5.50 24.54
N ILE A 367 -0.85 -5.23 25.26
CA ILE A 367 -0.09 -3.98 25.14
C ILE A 367 1.28 -4.31 24.55
N ALA A 368 1.59 -3.80 23.36
CA ALA A 368 2.84 -4.08 22.64
C ALA A 368 3.51 -2.80 22.13
N GLY A 369 4.83 -2.87 21.88
CA GLY A 369 5.55 -1.74 21.26
C GLY A 369 5.24 -1.63 19.77
N GLY A 370 5.27 -2.76 19.06
CA GLY A 370 4.89 -2.85 17.65
C GLY A 370 4.24 -4.18 17.32
N MET A 371 3.15 -4.16 16.54
CA MET A 371 2.41 -5.35 16.11
C MET A 371 1.88 -5.20 14.68
N GLY A 372 2.09 -6.20 13.81
CA GLY A 372 1.57 -6.16 12.44
C GLY A 372 0.05 -6.13 12.36
N SER A 373 -0.51 -5.48 11.33
CA SER A 373 -1.96 -5.28 11.12
C SER A 373 -2.77 -6.59 11.14
N ARG A 374 -2.23 -7.66 10.55
CA ARG A 374 -2.85 -9.00 10.57
C ARG A 374 -3.01 -9.55 11.99
N ALA A 375 -2.02 -9.38 12.85
CA ALA A 375 -2.09 -9.85 14.23
C ALA A 375 -3.12 -9.04 15.03
N GLN A 376 -3.15 -7.71 14.86
CA GLN A 376 -4.15 -6.83 15.48
C GLN A 376 -5.59 -7.24 15.10
N SER A 377 -5.83 -7.53 13.82
CA SER A 377 -7.14 -8.00 13.33
C SER A 377 -7.54 -9.35 13.94
N LEU A 378 -6.59 -10.29 14.07
CA LEU A 378 -6.86 -11.60 14.67
C LEU A 378 -7.17 -11.51 16.16
N PHE A 379 -6.47 -10.66 16.92
CA PHE A 379 -6.82 -10.40 18.32
C PHE A 379 -8.23 -9.86 18.47
N THR A 380 -8.58 -8.87 17.63
CA THR A 380 -9.92 -8.27 17.63
C THR A 380 -11.00 -9.30 17.31
N GLN A 381 -10.75 -10.21 16.36
CA GLN A 381 -11.65 -11.32 16.03
C GLN A 381 -11.86 -12.28 17.22
N HIS A 382 -10.84 -12.46 18.06
CA HIS A 382 -10.91 -13.27 19.27
C HIS A 382 -11.41 -12.48 20.50
N GLY A 383 -11.85 -11.24 20.35
CA GLY A 383 -12.39 -10.42 21.43
C GLY A 383 -11.33 -9.82 22.36
N VAL A 384 -10.05 -9.84 21.95
CA VAL A 384 -8.93 -9.28 22.71
C VAL A 384 -8.63 -7.88 22.18
N LYS A 385 -8.68 -6.87 23.05
CA LYS A 385 -8.31 -5.49 22.69
C LYS A 385 -6.79 -5.40 22.47
N VAL A 386 -6.34 -4.46 21.64
CA VAL A 386 -4.91 -4.26 21.36
C VAL A 386 -4.54 -2.79 21.50
N ILE A 387 -3.42 -2.54 22.20
CA ILE A 387 -2.74 -1.26 22.25
C ILE A 387 -1.32 -1.46 21.70
N THR A 388 -0.96 -0.68 20.69
CA THR A 388 0.38 -0.66 20.07
C THR A 388 1.07 0.67 20.31
N GLY A 389 2.39 0.73 20.08
CA GLY A 389 3.19 1.93 20.25
C GLY A 389 3.65 2.19 21.68
N ALA A 390 3.43 1.26 22.62
CA ALA A 390 3.90 1.42 23.99
C ALA A 390 5.43 1.54 24.05
N GLN A 391 5.94 2.42 24.92
CA GLN A 391 7.38 2.59 25.11
C GLN A 391 8.00 1.40 25.85
N PRO A 392 9.31 1.11 25.67
CA PRO A 392 10.01 0.07 26.43
C PRO A 392 9.89 0.30 27.95
N GLY A 393 9.63 -0.77 28.69
CA GLY A 393 9.51 -0.74 30.15
C GLY A 393 9.23 -2.12 30.72
N ALA A 394 9.30 -2.28 32.04
CA ALA A 394 8.89 -3.54 32.65
C ALA A 394 7.36 -3.73 32.50
N ALA A 395 6.89 -4.98 32.37
CA ALA A 395 5.48 -5.26 32.13
C ALA A 395 4.55 -4.62 33.17
N GLU A 396 4.91 -4.66 34.45
CA GLU A 396 4.13 -4.06 35.53
C GLU A 396 4.10 -2.53 35.47
N GLU A 397 5.19 -1.88 35.04
CA GLU A 397 5.26 -0.43 34.88
C GLU A 397 4.38 0.05 33.71
N VAL A 398 4.43 -0.69 32.60
CA VAL A 398 3.59 -0.43 31.42
C VAL A 398 2.11 -0.57 31.78
N VAL A 399 1.76 -1.66 32.47
CA VAL A 399 0.38 -1.93 32.91
C VAL A 399 -0.07 -0.92 33.96
N GLY A 400 0.79 -0.56 34.92
CA GLY A 400 0.52 0.48 35.91
C GLY A 400 0.23 1.83 35.26
N SER A 401 1.01 2.20 34.23
CA SER A 401 0.79 3.42 33.45
C SER A 401 -0.54 3.38 32.69
N TYR A 402 -0.96 2.22 32.19
CA TYR A 402 -2.25 2.04 31.55
C TYR A 402 -3.41 2.22 32.54
N LEU A 403 -3.34 1.59 33.71
CA LEU A 403 -4.35 1.76 34.78
C LEU A 403 -4.46 3.21 35.26
N ALA A 404 -3.33 3.92 35.31
CA ALA A 404 -3.28 5.34 35.65
C ALA A 404 -3.83 6.27 34.55
N GLY A 405 -4.02 5.77 33.31
CA GLY A 405 -4.38 6.58 32.15
C GLY A 405 -3.22 7.43 31.63
N THR A 406 -1.98 7.10 31.98
CA THR A 406 -0.76 7.85 31.63
C THR A 406 0.16 7.10 30.67
N LEU A 407 -0.24 5.91 30.20
CA LEU A 407 0.55 5.13 29.25
C LEU A 407 0.67 5.88 27.93
N GLN A 408 1.87 6.35 27.59
CA GLN A 408 2.14 7.00 26.32
C GLN A 408 2.32 5.97 25.22
N THR A 409 1.63 6.18 24.10
CA THR A 409 1.79 5.40 22.87
C THR A 409 2.36 6.27 21.75
N GLY A 410 3.26 5.67 20.98
CA GLY A 410 3.86 6.23 19.78
C GLY A 410 3.31 5.57 18.52
N GLN A 411 4.02 5.76 17.40
CA GLN A 411 3.72 5.02 16.18
C GLN A 411 3.96 3.53 16.36
N ASN A 412 3.10 2.71 15.77
CA ASN A 412 3.29 1.28 15.73
C ASN A 412 4.46 0.94 14.81
N ILE A 413 5.56 0.43 15.39
CA ILE A 413 6.81 0.16 14.66
C ILE A 413 6.64 -0.98 13.64
N CYS A 414 5.56 -1.75 13.73
CA CYS A 414 5.23 -2.84 12.82
C CYS A 414 4.06 -2.55 11.89
N ASP A 415 3.61 -1.30 11.76
CA ASP A 415 2.82 -0.89 10.60
C ASP A 415 3.77 -0.89 9.39
N HIS A 416 3.90 -2.07 8.77
CA HIS A 416 4.64 -2.33 7.54
C HIS A 416 3.65 -2.54 6.39
#